data_AF-A0A2R4WEZ0-F1
#
_entry.id   AF-A0A2R4WEZ0-F1
#
_cell.length_a   1.000
_cell.length_b   1.000
_cell.length_c   1.000
_cell.angle_alpha   90.00
_cell.angle_beta   90.00
_cell.angle_gamma   90.00
#
_symmetry.space_group_name_H-M   'P 1'
#
loop_
_entity.id
_entity.type
_entity.pdbx_description
1 polymer ?
#
loop_
_entity_poly.entity_id
_entity_poly.type
_entity_poly.pdbx_seq_one_letter_code
_entity_poly.pdbx_strand_id
1 'polypeptide(L)'
;MLTDTPAAGQPPAGALIKDTTTATFRQDVMQESLQQPVLVDFWAPWCGPCKQLTPIIEKAVKDAGGKVKLVKMNIDEHPQIAGQLGIQSIPAVIAFQRGQPVDGFMGALPEGQVKAFIERLVGPLGPTAVEDLMAEAQGAAEAGDPDAAAEIYAAILGQEPGHPGAIAALARLLLDRDDLEGARRFLEAAPPEAAKDPAIAAVKAAIELAEQAASLGDLAGLQRRIEADPTDFQARFDLALGFNAKGRQQEAIDQLIEIVRRDRSWNDDGARKQLLQLFEAWGPMDPMTIRGRRKLSTLMFS
;
A
#
# COMPACT_ATOMS: atom_id res chain seq x y z
N MET A 1 -0.64 2.24 29.61
CA MET A 1 0.50 1.62 28.92
C MET A 1 -0.02 1.20 27.56
N LEU A 2 0.46 1.88 26.53
CA LEU A 2 -0.02 1.81 25.15
C LEU A 2 0.45 0.50 24.53
N THR A 3 -0.47 -0.25 23.93
CA THR A 3 -0.19 -1.40 23.09
C THR A 3 0.16 -0.90 21.69
N ASP A 4 1.45 -0.80 21.41
CA ASP A 4 1.97 -0.68 20.05
C ASP A 4 1.64 -1.97 19.29
N THR A 5 0.83 -1.85 18.25
CA THR A 5 0.68 -2.88 17.22
C THR A 5 1.78 -2.63 16.19
N PRO A 6 2.79 -3.50 16.04
CA PRO A 6 3.80 -3.29 15.03
C PRO A 6 3.20 -3.53 13.64
N ALA A 7 3.42 -2.55 12.77
CA ALA A 7 3.16 -2.61 11.34
C ALA A 7 3.77 -3.89 10.74
N ALA A 8 3.06 -4.51 9.78
CA ALA A 8 3.54 -5.64 9.00
C ALA A 8 4.73 -5.21 8.12
N GLY A 9 5.92 -5.19 8.72
CA GLY A 9 7.18 -5.03 8.00
C GLY A 9 7.50 -6.30 7.24
N GLN A 10 7.92 -6.15 5.98
CA GLN A 10 8.52 -7.22 5.20
C GLN A 10 9.59 -7.95 6.03
N PRO A 11 9.54 -9.29 6.12
CA PRO A 11 10.53 -10.04 6.88
C PRO A 11 11.94 -9.76 6.34
N PRO A 12 12.96 -9.61 7.20
CA PRO A 12 14.34 -9.42 6.75
C PRO A 12 14.76 -10.56 5.83
N ALA A 13 15.62 -10.29 4.85
CA ALA A 13 16.00 -11.23 3.77
C ALA A 13 16.59 -12.58 4.24
N GLY A 14 16.97 -12.71 5.52
CA GLY A 14 17.33 -13.99 6.16
C GLY A 14 16.15 -14.81 6.69
N ALA A 15 14.90 -14.37 6.48
CA ALA A 15 13.69 -14.97 7.03
C ALA A 15 12.89 -15.82 6.02
N LEU A 16 13.17 -15.71 4.72
CA LEU A 16 12.42 -16.43 3.67
C LEU A 16 13.02 -17.79 3.29
N ILE A 17 14.34 -17.94 3.48
CA ILE A 17 15.09 -19.14 3.11
C ILE A 17 15.95 -19.52 4.31
N LYS A 18 15.83 -20.75 4.79
CA LYS A 18 16.65 -21.26 5.89
C LYS A 18 16.90 -22.77 5.79
N ASP A 19 17.93 -23.25 6.46
CA ASP A 19 18.14 -24.67 6.71
C ASP A 19 17.33 -25.13 7.94
N THR A 20 16.92 -26.40 7.96
CA THR A 20 16.22 -27.02 9.10
C THR A 20 16.86 -28.34 9.50
N THR A 21 16.48 -28.81 10.69
CA THR A 21 16.90 -30.09 11.25
C THR A 21 15.69 -30.92 11.62
N THR A 22 15.87 -32.22 11.90
CA THR A 22 14.80 -33.06 12.46
C THR A 22 14.18 -32.44 13.72
N ALA A 23 14.98 -31.76 14.56
CA ALA A 23 14.51 -31.15 15.81
C ALA A 23 13.67 -29.89 15.60
N THR A 24 14.04 -29.06 14.61
CA THR A 24 13.40 -27.76 14.35
C THR A 24 12.30 -27.81 13.29
N PHE A 25 12.17 -28.92 12.55
CA PHE A 25 11.19 -29.10 11.48
C PHE A 25 9.76 -28.71 11.85
N ARG A 26 9.30 -29.07 13.07
CA ARG A 26 7.96 -28.72 13.54
C ARG A 26 7.75 -27.21 13.58
N GLN A 27 8.72 -26.47 14.08
CA GLN A 27 8.64 -25.01 14.14
C GLN A 27 8.82 -24.41 12.74
N ASP A 28 9.84 -24.88 12.03
CA ASP A 28 10.30 -24.29 10.77
C ASP A 28 9.32 -24.49 9.61
N VAL A 29 8.60 -25.61 9.61
CA VAL A 29 7.70 -26.02 8.54
C VAL A 29 6.27 -26.10 9.03
N MET A 30 5.98 -26.90 10.05
CA MET A 30 4.59 -27.19 10.43
C MET A 30 3.89 -25.96 11.00
N GLN A 31 4.50 -25.28 11.96
CA GLN A 31 3.93 -24.06 12.56
C GLN A 31 3.92 -22.90 11.57
N GLU A 32 4.99 -22.71 10.81
CA GLU A 32 5.07 -21.67 9.79
C GLU A 32 4.02 -21.86 8.69
N SER A 33 3.75 -23.11 8.30
CA SER A 33 2.76 -23.43 7.26
C SER A 33 1.32 -23.05 7.62
N LEU A 34 1.04 -22.72 8.89
CA LEU A 34 -0.24 -22.17 9.33
C LEU A 34 -0.45 -20.73 8.85
N GLN A 35 0.63 -19.99 8.57
CA GLN A 35 0.60 -18.59 8.15
C GLN A 35 0.74 -18.45 6.63
N GLN A 36 1.66 -19.21 6.03
CA GLN A 36 1.98 -19.16 4.60
C GLN A 36 2.52 -20.50 4.12
N PRO A 37 2.40 -20.88 2.84
CA PRO A 37 3.02 -22.10 2.34
C PRO A 37 4.53 -22.18 2.61
N VAL A 38 5.01 -23.37 2.96
CA VAL A 38 6.43 -23.66 3.16
C VAL A 38 6.86 -24.77 2.22
N LEU A 39 7.84 -24.49 1.38
CA LEU A 39 8.51 -25.49 0.56
C LEU A 39 9.65 -26.11 1.34
N VAL A 40 9.75 -27.43 1.32
CA VAL A 40 10.88 -28.17 1.89
C VAL A 40 11.69 -28.78 0.75
N ASP A 41 12.89 -28.26 0.52
CA ASP A 41 13.88 -28.81 -0.43
C ASP A 41 14.73 -29.88 0.27
N PHE A 42 14.49 -31.14 -0.07
CA PHE A 42 15.26 -32.28 0.43
C PHE A 42 16.45 -32.54 -0.49
N TRP A 43 17.64 -32.32 0.05
CA TRP A 43 18.90 -32.33 -0.71
C TRP A 43 20.02 -33.07 0.03
N ALA A 44 21.13 -33.29 -0.66
CA ALA A 44 22.39 -33.77 -0.08
C ALA A 44 23.61 -33.23 -0.83
N PRO A 45 24.82 -33.13 -0.22
CA PRO A 45 26.00 -32.53 -0.85
C PRO A 45 26.49 -33.24 -2.13
N TRP A 46 26.24 -34.55 -2.22
CA TRP A 46 26.59 -35.40 -3.35
C TRP A 46 25.57 -35.34 -4.49
N CYS A 47 24.40 -34.74 -4.27
CA CYS A 47 23.35 -34.62 -5.27
C CYS A 47 23.67 -33.52 -6.29
N GLY A 48 24.20 -33.92 -7.44
CA GLY A 48 24.50 -33.01 -8.56
C GLY A 48 23.29 -32.19 -9.02
N PRO A 49 22.11 -32.81 -9.31
CA PRO A 49 20.92 -32.08 -9.74
C PRO A 49 20.39 -31.09 -8.69
N CYS A 50 20.52 -31.38 -7.40
CA CYS A 50 20.12 -30.48 -6.31
C CYS A 50 20.86 -29.14 -6.40
N LYS A 51 22.16 -29.16 -6.71
CA LYS A 51 22.98 -27.94 -6.86
C LYS A 51 22.50 -27.01 -7.98
N GLN A 52 21.78 -27.53 -8.97
CA GLN A 52 21.17 -26.74 -10.04
C GLN A 52 19.77 -26.26 -9.65
N LEU A 53 19.00 -27.11 -8.98
CA LEU A 53 17.62 -26.81 -8.61
C LEU A 53 17.52 -25.81 -7.45
N THR A 54 18.32 -25.96 -6.39
CA THR A 54 18.21 -25.11 -5.19
C THR A 54 18.30 -23.62 -5.51
N PRO A 55 19.26 -23.12 -6.32
CA PRO A 55 19.31 -21.70 -6.69
C PRO A 55 18.06 -21.20 -7.44
N ILE A 56 17.44 -22.06 -8.25
CA ILE A 56 16.21 -21.74 -8.99
C ILE A 56 15.04 -21.56 -8.01
N ILE A 57 14.91 -22.45 -7.03
CA ILE A 57 13.87 -22.34 -6.00
C ILE A 57 14.12 -21.10 -5.13
N GLU A 58 15.37 -20.87 -4.70
CA GLU A 58 15.73 -19.69 -3.90
C GLU A 58 15.37 -18.39 -4.62
N LYS A 59 15.61 -18.31 -5.94
CA LYS A 59 15.20 -17.15 -6.75
C LYS A 59 13.68 -16.99 -6.77
N ALA A 60 12.94 -18.04 -7.13
CA ALA A 60 11.49 -17.96 -7.24
C ALA A 60 10.80 -17.62 -5.90
N VAL A 61 11.36 -18.06 -4.77
CA VAL A 61 10.88 -17.72 -3.43
C VAL A 61 11.17 -16.27 -3.06
N LYS A 62 12.31 -15.71 -3.49
CA LYS A 62 12.59 -14.27 -3.33
C LYS A 62 11.63 -13.44 -4.18
N ASP A 63 11.40 -13.84 -5.43
CA ASP A 63 10.46 -13.18 -6.34
C ASP A 63 9.00 -13.22 -5.81
N ALA A 64 8.68 -14.22 -4.97
CA ALA A 64 7.40 -14.30 -4.27
C ALA A 64 7.21 -13.27 -3.16
N GLY A 65 8.23 -12.49 -2.80
CA GLY A 65 8.11 -11.37 -1.85
C GLY A 65 7.57 -11.75 -0.48
N GLY A 66 7.75 -13.01 -0.04
CA GLY A 66 7.23 -13.51 1.23
C GLY A 66 5.82 -14.11 1.19
N LYS A 67 5.28 -14.42 0.01
CA LYS A 67 4.07 -15.26 -0.12
C LYS A 67 4.33 -16.74 0.20
N VAL A 68 5.59 -17.18 0.08
CA VAL A 68 6.04 -18.56 0.36
C VAL A 68 7.41 -18.51 1.04
N LYS A 69 7.72 -19.53 1.84
CA LYS A 69 9.06 -19.74 2.42
C LYS A 69 9.72 -21.00 1.87
N LEU A 70 11.05 -21.00 1.86
CA LEU A 70 11.87 -22.16 1.58
C LEU A 70 12.58 -22.63 2.84
N VAL A 71 12.48 -23.92 3.10
CA VAL A 71 13.23 -24.63 4.10
C VAL A 71 14.05 -25.71 3.42
N LYS A 72 15.35 -25.77 3.70
CA LYS A 72 16.26 -26.75 3.11
C LYS A 72 16.59 -27.81 4.16
N MET A 73 16.51 -29.08 3.79
CA MET A 73 16.81 -30.19 4.68
C MET A 73 17.83 -31.13 4.04
N ASN A 74 19.00 -31.23 4.70
CA ASN A 74 20.02 -32.19 4.33
C ASN A 74 19.62 -33.59 4.82
N ILE A 75 19.34 -34.50 3.88
CA ILE A 75 18.88 -35.86 4.23
C ILE A 75 19.99 -36.77 4.75
N ASP A 76 21.27 -36.46 4.51
CA ASP A 76 22.40 -37.22 5.07
C ASP A 76 22.50 -36.99 6.60
N GLU A 77 22.24 -35.75 7.03
CA GLU A 77 22.29 -35.33 8.43
C GLU A 77 20.97 -35.60 9.17
N HIS A 78 19.84 -35.49 8.46
CA HIS A 78 18.49 -35.53 9.02
C HIS A 78 17.55 -36.49 8.24
N PRO A 79 17.85 -37.80 8.16
CA PRO A 79 17.13 -38.74 7.29
C PRO A 79 15.70 -39.05 7.74
N GLN A 80 15.36 -38.83 9.02
CA GLN A 80 14.13 -39.37 9.61
C GLN A 80 12.86 -38.78 8.96
N ILE A 81 12.84 -37.46 8.69
CA ILE A 81 11.67 -36.79 8.12
C ILE A 81 11.47 -37.21 6.66
N ALA A 82 12.54 -37.27 5.88
CA ALA A 82 12.47 -37.73 4.49
C ALA A 82 11.92 -39.16 4.41
N GLY A 83 12.37 -40.05 5.31
CA GLY A 83 11.85 -41.42 5.41
C GLY A 83 10.36 -41.49 5.78
N GLN A 84 9.90 -40.66 6.73
CA GLN A 84 8.48 -40.58 7.11
C GLN A 84 7.58 -40.09 5.98
N LEU A 85 8.08 -39.20 5.12
CA LEU A 85 7.38 -38.69 3.94
C LEU A 85 7.49 -39.62 2.72
N GLY A 86 8.20 -40.76 2.86
CA GLY A 86 8.35 -41.73 1.78
C GLY A 86 9.25 -41.28 0.63
N ILE A 87 10.18 -40.35 0.88
CA ILE A 87 11.10 -39.83 -0.14
C ILE A 87 12.18 -40.88 -0.43
N GLN A 88 12.18 -41.41 -1.66
CA GLN A 88 13.12 -42.47 -2.09
C GLN A 88 14.26 -41.96 -2.98
N SER A 89 14.13 -40.73 -3.51
CA SER A 89 15.13 -40.12 -4.39
C SER A 89 15.16 -38.61 -4.19
N ILE A 90 16.34 -38.02 -4.38
CA ILE A 90 16.54 -36.56 -4.35
C ILE A 90 17.06 -36.04 -5.71
N PRO A 91 16.79 -34.76 -6.07
CA PRO A 91 16.06 -33.76 -5.30
C PRO A 91 14.56 -34.07 -5.18
N ALA A 92 13.97 -33.70 -4.04
CA ALA A 92 12.53 -33.72 -3.84
C ALA A 92 12.10 -32.44 -3.11
N VAL A 93 11.00 -31.85 -3.55
CA VAL A 93 10.44 -30.63 -2.94
C VAL A 93 8.99 -30.90 -2.56
N ILE A 94 8.65 -30.68 -1.29
CA ILE A 94 7.30 -30.86 -0.77
C ILE A 94 6.78 -29.53 -0.24
N ALA A 95 5.58 -29.13 -0.66
CA ALA A 95 4.88 -27.97 -0.14
C ALA A 95 4.02 -28.34 1.06
N PHE A 96 4.14 -27.58 2.14
CA PHE A 96 3.31 -27.68 3.33
C PHE A 96 2.43 -26.45 3.45
N GLN A 97 1.15 -26.68 3.74
CA GLN A 97 0.18 -25.63 4.02
C GLN A 97 -0.78 -26.11 5.12
N ARG A 98 -1.09 -25.25 6.08
CA ARG A 98 -1.96 -25.57 7.23
C ARG A 98 -1.51 -26.83 7.99
N GLY A 99 -0.21 -27.01 8.13
CA GLY A 99 0.40 -28.12 8.86
C GLY A 99 0.34 -29.46 8.15
N GLN A 100 0.06 -29.50 6.84
CA GLN A 100 -0.04 -30.74 6.06
C GLN A 100 0.72 -30.62 4.74
N PRO A 101 1.28 -31.72 4.19
CA PRO A 101 1.80 -31.73 2.83
C PRO A 101 0.64 -31.61 1.83
N VAL A 102 0.75 -30.68 0.87
CA VAL A 102 -0.35 -30.35 -0.07
C VAL A 102 -0.01 -30.58 -1.54
N ASP A 103 1.26 -30.47 -1.92
CA ASP A 103 1.75 -30.75 -3.27
C ASP A 103 3.27 -31.04 -3.19
N GLY A 104 3.87 -31.55 -4.26
CA GLY A 104 5.31 -31.76 -4.33
C GLY A 104 5.78 -32.30 -5.66
N PHE A 105 7.08 -32.24 -5.89
CA PHE A 105 7.71 -32.81 -7.08
C PHE A 105 9.03 -33.49 -6.75
N MET A 106 9.43 -34.41 -7.62
CA MET A 106 10.72 -35.12 -7.55
C MET A 106 11.51 -34.86 -8.83
N GLY A 107 12.83 -34.77 -8.69
CA GLY A 107 13.73 -34.45 -9.79
C GLY A 107 13.95 -32.95 -9.97
N ALA A 108 14.94 -32.60 -10.79
CA ALA A 108 15.26 -31.22 -11.11
C ALA A 108 14.30 -30.69 -12.18
N LEU A 109 13.53 -29.65 -11.84
CA LEU A 109 12.63 -28.98 -12.75
C LEU A 109 13.26 -27.68 -13.33
N PRO A 110 12.95 -27.30 -14.57
CA PRO A 110 13.30 -25.99 -15.12
C PRO A 110 12.65 -24.84 -14.35
N GLU A 111 13.24 -23.64 -14.43
CA GLU A 111 12.77 -22.42 -13.74
C GLU A 111 11.28 -22.12 -13.95
N GLY A 112 10.79 -22.22 -15.19
CA GLY A 112 9.38 -21.98 -15.48
C GLY A 112 8.42 -22.95 -14.77
N GLN A 113 8.84 -24.21 -14.58
CA GLN A 113 8.02 -25.20 -13.86
C GLN A 113 8.06 -24.99 -12.36
N VAL A 114 9.21 -24.57 -11.80
CA VAL A 114 9.31 -24.17 -10.39
C VAL A 114 8.44 -22.95 -10.12
N LYS A 115 8.48 -21.94 -10.99
CA LYS A 115 7.60 -20.76 -10.90
C LYS A 115 6.12 -21.19 -10.91
N ALA A 116 5.71 -21.98 -11.90
CA ALA A 116 4.34 -22.45 -12.01
C ALA A 116 3.88 -23.28 -10.81
N PHE A 117 4.78 -24.09 -10.22
CA PHE A 117 4.50 -24.83 -8.98
C PHE A 117 4.18 -23.89 -7.82
N ILE A 118 4.99 -22.86 -7.61
CA ILE A 118 4.75 -21.87 -6.55
C ILE A 118 3.47 -21.07 -6.83
N GLU A 119 3.23 -20.67 -8.08
CA GLU A 119 2.03 -19.90 -8.43
C GLU A 119 0.72 -20.65 -8.14
N ARG A 120 0.70 -21.98 -8.25
CA ARG A 120 -0.46 -22.78 -7.84
C ARG A 120 -0.72 -22.71 -6.33
N LEU A 121 0.31 -22.47 -5.52
CA LEU A 121 0.20 -22.41 -4.06
C LEU A 121 -0.18 -21.02 -3.56
N VAL A 122 0.30 -19.96 -4.22
CA VAL A 122 0.21 -18.58 -3.69
C VAL A 122 -0.35 -17.55 -4.67
N GLY A 123 -0.77 -17.97 -5.87
CA GLY A 123 -1.13 -17.09 -6.96
C GLY A 123 0.10 -16.51 -7.69
N PRO A 124 -0.10 -15.60 -8.65
CA PRO A 124 0.97 -15.07 -9.51
C PRO A 124 2.18 -14.53 -8.74
N LEU A 125 3.37 -14.84 -9.24
CA LEU A 125 4.66 -14.38 -8.70
C LEU A 125 5.12 -13.13 -9.48
N GLY A 126 5.13 -11.99 -8.78
CA GLY A 126 5.35 -10.64 -9.34
C GLY A 126 4.22 -9.68 -8.94
N PRO A 127 4.25 -8.42 -9.43
CA PRO A 127 3.09 -7.56 -9.38
C PRO A 127 1.90 -8.30 -9.98
N THR A 128 0.74 -8.21 -9.34
CA THR A 128 -0.48 -8.72 -9.95
C THR A 128 -0.75 -7.95 -11.26
N ALA A 129 -1.51 -8.54 -12.18
CA ALA A 129 -1.95 -7.83 -13.37
C ALA A 129 -2.64 -6.50 -13.02
N VAL A 130 -3.33 -6.43 -11.87
CA VAL A 130 -3.94 -5.20 -11.36
C VAL A 130 -2.90 -4.18 -10.89
N GLU A 131 -1.83 -4.60 -10.21
CA GLU A 131 -0.75 -3.70 -9.78
C GLU A 131 0.02 -3.12 -10.98
N ASP A 132 0.29 -3.93 -12.02
CA ASP A 132 0.90 -3.45 -13.26
C ASP A 132 -0.01 -2.43 -13.97
N LEU A 133 -1.31 -2.72 -14.08
CA LEU A 133 -2.29 -1.81 -14.65
C LEU A 133 -2.43 -0.52 -13.83
N MET A 134 -2.38 -0.59 -12.49
CA MET A 134 -2.40 0.60 -11.62
C MET A 134 -1.19 1.50 -11.90
N ALA A 135 0.00 0.92 -12.03
CA ALA A 135 1.22 1.66 -12.34
C ALA A 135 1.18 2.27 -13.75
N GLU A 136 0.65 1.55 -14.72
CA GLU A 136 0.45 2.04 -16.09
C GLU A 136 -0.54 3.21 -16.13
N ALA A 137 -1.69 3.08 -15.45
CA ALA A 137 -2.70 4.13 -15.35
C ALA A 137 -2.14 5.40 -14.69
N GLN A 138 -1.36 5.24 -13.61
CA GLN A 138 -0.71 6.36 -12.95
C GLN A 138 0.32 7.03 -13.87
N GLY A 139 1.14 6.24 -14.58
CA GLY A 139 2.09 6.74 -15.56
C GLY A 139 1.41 7.54 -16.70
N ALA A 140 0.27 7.08 -17.19
CA ALA A 140 -0.52 7.80 -18.19
C ALA A 140 -1.04 9.15 -17.65
N ALA A 141 -1.56 9.17 -16.42
CA ALA A 141 -2.02 10.41 -15.78
C ALA A 141 -0.87 11.43 -15.59
N GLU A 142 0.29 10.97 -15.12
CA GLU A 142 1.48 11.80 -14.94
C GLU A 142 2.06 12.31 -16.27
N ALA A 143 1.91 11.54 -17.35
CA ALA A 143 2.28 11.95 -18.71
C ALA A 143 1.31 12.98 -19.32
N GLY A 144 0.23 13.33 -18.62
CA GLY A 144 -0.77 14.27 -19.09
C GLY A 144 -1.82 13.63 -20.02
N ASP A 145 -2.00 12.32 -19.95
CA ASP A 145 -3.06 11.58 -20.66
C ASP A 145 -4.09 11.01 -19.68
N PRO A 146 -5.00 11.87 -19.17
CA PRO A 146 -6.01 11.47 -18.19
C PRO A 146 -7.13 10.62 -18.81
N ASP A 147 -7.26 10.55 -20.14
CA ASP A 147 -8.23 9.69 -20.82
C ASP A 147 -7.71 8.24 -20.86
N ALA A 148 -6.45 8.04 -21.28
CA ALA A 148 -5.82 6.72 -21.20
C ALA A 148 -5.77 6.18 -19.77
N ALA A 149 -5.43 7.04 -18.79
CA ALA A 149 -5.46 6.65 -17.38
C ALA A 149 -6.86 6.17 -16.94
N ALA A 150 -7.91 6.90 -17.33
CA ALA A 150 -9.28 6.55 -16.99
C ALA A 150 -9.72 5.21 -17.61
N GLU A 151 -9.33 4.92 -18.85
CA GLU A 151 -9.60 3.63 -19.50
C GLU A 151 -8.95 2.46 -18.74
N ILE A 152 -7.70 2.63 -18.30
CA ILE A 152 -6.98 1.59 -17.55
C ILE A 152 -7.62 1.39 -16.17
N TYR A 153 -7.94 2.46 -15.43
CA TYR A 153 -8.66 2.33 -14.16
C TYR A 153 -10.03 1.67 -14.32
N ALA A 154 -10.76 1.97 -15.40
CA ALA A 154 -12.03 1.31 -15.70
C ALA A 154 -11.84 -0.19 -15.98
N ALA A 155 -10.77 -0.58 -16.69
CA ALA A 155 -10.43 -1.98 -16.91
C ALA A 155 -10.08 -2.71 -15.60
N ILE A 156 -9.43 -2.03 -14.65
CA ILE A 156 -9.18 -2.55 -13.30
C ILE A 156 -10.50 -2.79 -12.58
N LEU A 157 -11.41 -1.81 -12.57
CA LEU A 157 -12.73 -1.96 -11.93
C LEU A 157 -13.60 -3.02 -12.61
N GLY A 158 -13.38 -3.31 -13.90
CA GLY A 158 -14.02 -4.44 -14.58
C GLY A 158 -13.60 -5.81 -14.01
N GLN A 159 -12.37 -5.91 -13.48
CA GLN A 159 -11.86 -7.12 -12.84
C GLN A 159 -12.14 -7.13 -11.33
N GLU A 160 -11.94 -5.98 -10.69
CA GLU A 160 -12.11 -5.77 -9.25
C GLU A 160 -12.99 -4.53 -8.98
N PRO A 161 -14.32 -4.67 -9.01
CA PRO A 161 -15.25 -3.53 -8.86
C PRO A 161 -15.09 -2.73 -7.57
N GLY A 162 -14.54 -3.34 -6.52
CA GLY A 162 -14.28 -2.73 -5.23
C GLY A 162 -12.86 -2.21 -5.03
N HIS A 163 -12.01 -2.16 -6.07
CA HIS A 163 -10.60 -1.76 -5.93
C HIS A 163 -10.49 -0.26 -5.55
N PRO A 164 -10.15 0.07 -4.29
CA PRO A 164 -10.33 1.42 -3.76
C PRO A 164 -9.39 2.43 -4.43
N GLY A 165 -8.18 2.03 -4.80
CA GLY A 165 -7.22 2.89 -5.49
C GLY A 165 -7.70 3.33 -6.88
N ALA A 166 -8.36 2.44 -7.62
CA ALA A 166 -8.86 2.74 -8.96
C ALA A 166 -10.11 3.63 -8.90
N ILE A 167 -10.99 3.39 -7.92
CA ILE A 167 -12.15 4.26 -7.64
C ILE A 167 -11.66 5.67 -7.27
N ALA A 168 -10.73 5.76 -6.32
CA ALA A 168 -10.18 7.04 -5.90
C ALA A 168 -9.53 7.80 -7.06
N ALA A 169 -8.73 7.12 -7.88
CA ALA A 169 -8.04 7.74 -9.01
C ALA A 169 -9.02 8.27 -10.07
N LEU A 170 -10.07 7.51 -10.43
CA LEU A 170 -11.10 7.99 -11.35
C LEU A 170 -11.86 9.20 -10.81
N ALA A 171 -12.23 9.18 -9.52
CA ALA A 171 -12.86 10.32 -8.87
C ALA A 171 -11.94 11.55 -8.85
N ARG A 172 -10.63 11.36 -8.66
CA ARG A 172 -9.63 12.41 -8.73
C ARG A 172 -9.53 13.02 -10.14
N LEU A 173 -9.51 12.18 -11.18
CA LEU A 173 -9.51 12.64 -12.58
C LEU A 173 -10.77 13.47 -12.93
N LEU A 174 -11.93 13.11 -12.37
CA LEU A 174 -13.15 13.91 -12.52
C LEU A 174 -13.01 15.28 -11.86
N LEU A 175 -12.47 15.34 -10.64
CA LEU A 175 -12.22 16.63 -9.95
C LEU A 175 -11.22 17.51 -10.69
N ASP A 176 -10.18 16.91 -11.27
CA ASP A 176 -9.14 17.67 -11.97
C ASP A 176 -9.66 18.24 -13.30
N ARG A 177 -10.81 17.76 -13.79
CA ARG A 177 -11.58 18.30 -14.91
C ARG A 177 -12.71 19.24 -14.45
N ASP A 178 -12.69 19.68 -13.20
CA ASP A 178 -13.72 20.50 -12.55
C ASP A 178 -15.12 19.84 -12.49
N ASP A 179 -15.23 18.53 -12.71
CA ASP A 179 -16.50 17.78 -12.58
C ASP A 179 -16.72 17.29 -11.14
N LEU A 180 -16.96 18.26 -10.26
CA LEU A 180 -17.16 18.03 -8.83
C LEU A 180 -18.40 17.18 -8.54
N GLU A 181 -19.50 17.43 -9.25
CA GLU A 181 -20.73 16.67 -9.06
C GLU A 181 -20.57 15.22 -9.55
N GLY A 182 -19.89 15.00 -10.68
CA GLY A 182 -19.56 13.68 -11.19
C GLY A 182 -18.68 12.90 -10.22
N ALA A 183 -17.62 13.52 -9.70
CA ALA A 183 -16.74 12.89 -8.71
C ALA A 183 -17.49 12.46 -7.45
N ARG A 184 -18.39 13.31 -6.93
CA ARG A 184 -19.21 12.97 -5.75
C ARG A 184 -20.13 11.79 -6.03
N ARG A 185 -20.89 11.84 -7.13
CA ARG A 185 -21.80 10.74 -7.52
C ARG A 185 -21.06 9.43 -7.74
N PHE A 186 -19.86 9.49 -8.31
CA PHE A 186 -19.03 8.32 -8.53
C PHE A 186 -18.60 7.68 -7.20
N LEU A 187 -18.17 8.47 -6.21
CA LEU A 187 -17.83 7.95 -4.88
C LEU A 187 -19.04 7.47 -4.08
N GLU A 188 -20.21 8.08 -4.25
CA GLU A 188 -21.47 7.63 -3.62
C GLU A 188 -21.91 6.26 -4.16
N ALA A 189 -21.61 5.96 -5.43
CA ALA A 189 -21.88 4.68 -6.06
C ALA A 189 -20.83 3.59 -5.76
N ALA A 190 -19.73 3.95 -5.07
CA ALA A 190 -18.67 3.00 -4.75
C ALA A 190 -19.15 1.89 -3.80
N PRO A 191 -18.66 0.65 -3.94
CA PRO A 191 -19.04 -0.44 -3.05
C PRO A 191 -18.70 -0.15 -1.57
N PRO A 192 -19.55 -0.56 -0.61
CA PRO A 192 -19.36 -0.27 0.82
C PRO A 192 -18.02 -0.74 1.40
N GLU A 193 -17.45 -1.82 0.84
CA GLU A 193 -16.15 -2.37 1.21
C GLU A 193 -14.99 -1.39 0.94
N ALA A 194 -15.08 -0.56 -0.10
CA ALA A 194 -14.07 0.44 -0.44
C ALA A 194 -14.24 1.73 0.39
N ALA A 195 -15.42 1.98 0.95
CA ALA A 195 -15.80 3.28 1.51
C ALA A 195 -14.93 3.78 2.68
N LYS A 196 -14.25 2.86 3.39
CA LYS A 196 -13.35 3.15 4.53
C LYS A 196 -11.88 3.23 4.13
N ASP A 197 -11.56 3.00 2.87
CA ASP A 197 -10.18 3.03 2.40
C ASP A 197 -9.61 4.46 2.46
N PRO A 198 -8.36 4.65 2.92
CA PRO A 198 -7.72 5.96 2.98
C PRO A 198 -7.70 6.71 1.64
N ALA A 199 -7.58 6.01 0.50
CA ALA A 199 -7.59 6.64 -0.81
C ALA A 199 -8.96 7.29 -1.11
N ILE A 200 -10.04 6.63 -0.72
CA ILE A 200 -11.40 7.17 -0.87
C ILE A 200 -11.62 8.35 0.07
N ALA A 201 -11.14 8.27 1.31
CA ALA A 201 -11.22 9.37 2.27
C ALA A 201 -10.49 10.63 1.75
N ALA A 202 -9.30 10.47 1.16
CA ALA A 202 -8.55 11.56 0.55
C ALA A 202 -9.36 12.28 -0.54
N VAL A 203 -10.00 11.54 -1.45
CA VAL A 203 -10.78 12.16 -2.52
C VAL A 203 -12.05 12.82 -1.98
N LYS A 204 -12.73 12.24 -0.98
CA LYS A 204 -13.86 12.89 -0.31
C LYS A 204 -13.44 14.22 0.31
N ALA A 205 -12.33 14.25 1.04
CA ALA A 205 -11.78 15.48 1.59
C ALA A 205 -11.46 16.50 0.48
N ALA A 206 -10.93 16.06 -0.66
CA ALA A 206 -10.68 16.94 -1.79
C ALA A 206 -11.96 17.53 -2.41
N ILE A 207 -13.04 16.76 -2.51
CA ILE A 207 -14.37 17.24 -2.96
C ILE A 207 -14.87 18.32 -2.02
N GLU A 208 -14.90 18.05 -0.72
CA GLU A 208 -15.38 18.99 0.29
C GLU A 208 -14.59 20.30 0.28
N LEU A 209 -13.26 20.23 0.11
CA LEU A 209 -12.41 21.41 -0.02
C LEU A 209 -12.72 22.24 -1.27
N ALA A 210 -12.99 21.57 -2.39
CA ALA A 210 -13.36 22.24 -3.63
C ALA A 210 -14.75 22.90 -3.52
N GLU A 211 -15.72 22.26 -2.86
CA GLU A 211 -17.03 22.86 -2.56
C GLU A 211 -16.91 24.09 -1.65
N GLN A 212 -16.13 23.98 -0.58
CA GLN A 212 -15.84 25.11 0.32
C GLN A 212 -15.22 26.26 -0.45
N ALA A 213 -14.23 25.99 -1.30
CA ALA A 213 -13.56 27.03 -2.08
C ALA A 213 -14.45 27.66 -3.16
N ALA A 214 -15.34 26.89 -3.79
CA ALA A 214 -16.30 27.39 -4.77
C ALA A 214 -17.30 28.39 -4.15
N SER A 215 -17.56 28.29 -2.84
CA SER A 215 -18.39 29.26 -2.12
C SER A 215 -17.68 30.60 -1.83
N LEU A 216 -16.37 30.68 -2.07
CA LEU A 216 -15.57 31.87 -1.80
C LEU A 216 -15.66 32.89 -2.95
N GLY A 217 -15.81 34.15 -2.57
CA GLY A 217 -15.82 35.28 -3.50
C GLY A 217 -14.45 35.93 -3.69
N ASP A 218 -14.37 37.24 -3.43
CA ASP A 218 -13.20 38.08 -3.70
C ASP A 218 -12.00 37.78 -2.75
N LEU A 219 -11.05 36.97 -3.21
CA LEU A 219 -9.81 36.69 -2.48
C LEU A 219 -8.98 37.95 -2.21
N ALA A 220 -8.99 38.94 -3.12
CA ALA A 220 -8.27 40.20 -2.90
C ALA A 220 -8.96 41.05 -1.82
N GLY A 221 -10.28 40.92 -1.68
CA GLY A 221 -11.06 41.46 -0.57
C GLY A 221 -10.68 40.85 0.76
N LEU A 222 -10.53 39.52 0.82
CA LEU A 222 -10.07 38.81 2.02
C LEU A 222 -8.66 39.28 2.43
N GLN A 223 -7.74 39.42 1.48
CA GLN A 223 -6.39 39.92 1.74
C GLN A 223 -6.40 41.34 2.33
N ARG A 224 -7.19 42.25 1.75
CA ARG A 224 -7.35 43.63 2.28
C ARG A 224 -7.92 43.66 3.70
N ARG A 225 -8.86 42.77 4.02
CA ARG A 225 -9.40 42.63 5.38
C ARG A 225 -8.32 42.22 6.37
N ILE A 226 -7.47 41.25 6.00
CA ILE A 226 -6.35 40.80 6.84
C ILE A 226 -5.29 41.89 7.03
N GLU A 227 -5.06 42.72 6.02
CA GLU A 227 -4.14 43.87 6.13
C GLU A 227 -4.67 44.95 7.08
N ALA A 228 -5.98 45.19 7.07
CA ALA A 228 -6.64 46.13 7.98
C ALA A 228 -6.77 45.56 9.41
N ASP A 229 -7.04 44.26 9.54
CA ASP A 229 -7.15 43.53 10.80
C ASP A 229 -6.41 42.17 10.71
N PRO A 230 -5.16 42.10 11.20
CA PRO A 230 -4.39 40.86 11.20
C PRO A 230 -5.00 39.71 12.02
N THR A 231 -6.01 39.99 12.86
CA THR A 231 -6.76 39.04 13.68
C THR A 231 -8.12 38.65 13.09
N ASP A 232 -8.45 39.09 11.87
CA ASP A 232 -9.60 38.57 11.12
C ASP A 232 -9.35 37.12 10.69
N PHE A 233 -9.51 36.20 11.63
CA PHE A 233 -9.22 34.77 11.45
C PHE A 233 -10.15 34.12 10.44
N GLN A 234 -11.39 34.60 10.33
CA GLN A 234 -12.31 34.12 9.30
C GLN A 234 -11.77 34.48 7.90
N ALA A 235 -11.33 35.73 7.68
CA ALA A 235 -10.75 36.10 6.39
C ALA A 235 -9.47 35.30 6.07
N ARG A 236 -8.64 34.98 7.07
CA ARG A 236 -7.46 34.11 6.88
C ARG A 236 -7.85 32.69 6.52
N PHE A 237 -8.87 32.14 7.17
CA PHE A 237 -9.38 30.80 6.92
C PHE A 237 -9.92 30.69 5.50
N ASP A 238 -10.78 31.63 5.10
CA ASP A 238 -11.34 31.72 3.76
C ASP A 238 -10.23 31.91 2.70
N LEU A 239 -9.25 32.77 2.98
CA LEU A 239 -8.12 32.98 2.08
C LEU A 239 -7.27 31.71 1.92
N ALA A 240 -7.12 30.91 2.97
CA ALA A 240 -6.41 29.65 2.91
C ALA A 240 -7.09 28.64 1.98
N LEU A 241 -8.41 28.51 2.07
CA LEU A 241 -9.22 27.68 1.17
C LEU A 241 -9.09 28.15 -0.29
N GLY A 242 -9.15 29.47 -0.52
CA GLY A 242 -8.93 30.05 -1.84
C GLY A 242 -7.52 29.81 -2.41
N PHE A 243 -6.49 29.84 -1.56
CA PHE A 243 -5.13 29.46 -1.97
C PHE A 243 -5.02 27.98 -2.31
N ASN A 244 -5.63 27.10 -1.51
CA ASN A 244 -5.64 25.66 -1.80
C ASN A 244 -6.27 25.36 -3.17
N ALA A 245 -7.44 25.95 -3.47
CA ALA A 245 -8.11 25.77 -4.76
C ALA A 245 -7.29 26.26 -5.96
N LYS A 246 -6.35 27.20 -5.75
CA LYS A 246 -5.41 27.68 -6.78
C LYS A 246 -4.09 26.91 -6.81
N GLY A 247 -3.98 25.78 -6.11
CA GLY A 247 -2.74 25.00 -6.00
C GLY A 247 -1.65 25.67 -5.15
N ARG A 248 -1.95 26.77 -4.45
CA ARG A 248 -1.01 27.53 -3.62
C ARG A 248 -0.94 26.95 -2.20
N GLN A 249 -0.61 25.65 -2.12
CA GLN A 249 -0.67 24.86 -0.88
C GLN A 249 0.14 25.47 0.27
N GLN A 250 1.36 25.96 -0.01
CA GLN A 250 2.20 26.56 1.03
C GLN A 250 1.51 27.76 1.69
N GLU A 251 0.87 28.60 0.89
CA GLU A 251 0.22 29.82 1.38
C GLU A 251 -1.06 29.51 2.14
N ALA A 252 -1.80 28.47 1.71
CA ALA A 252 -2.92 27.94 2.47
C ALA A 252 -2.50 27.47 3.88
N ILE A 253 -1.42 26.69 3.96
CA ILE A 253 -0.87 26.24 5.25
C ILE A 253 -0.46 27.44 6.10
N ASP A 254 0.25 28.41 5.53
CA ASP A 254 0.77 29.54 6.28
C ASP A 254 -0.34 30.41 6.87
N GLN A 255 -1.47 30.61 6.18
CA GLN A 255 -2.64 31.31 6.71
C GLN A 255 -3.27 30.58 7.90
N LEU A 256 -3.50 29.27 7.80
CA LEU A 256 -4.12 28.49 8.88
C LEU A 256 -3.19 28.35 10.09
N ILE A 257 -1.89 28.19 9.85
CA ILE A 257 -0.86 28.17 10.90
C ILE A 257 -0.80 29.51 11.64
N GLU A 258 -1.00 30.64 10.96
CA GLU A 258 -1.09 31.95 11.61
C GLU A 258 -2.26 32.03 12.59
N ILE A 259 -3.43 31.49 12.21
CA ILE A 259 -4.59 31.40 13.11
C ILE A 259 -4.22 30.56 14.34
N VAL A 260 -3.72 29.34 14.13
CA VAL A 260 -3.35 28.43 15.24
C VAL A 260 -2.30 29.04 16.17
N ARG A 261 -1.37 29.84 15.64
CA ARG A 261 -0.36 30.51 16.47
C ARG A 261 -0.96 31.59 17.36
N ARG A 262 -1.96 32.32 16.89
CA ARG A 262 -2.59 33.44 17.60
C ARG A 262 -3.70 32.99 18.54
N ASP A 263 -4.55 32.07 18.08
CA ASP A 263 -5.63 31.46 18.84
C ASP A 263 -5.81 30.00 18.42
N ARG A 264 -5.34 29.08 19.27
CA ARG A 264 -5.39 27.64 19.02
C ARG A 264 -6.83 27.11 19.00
N SER A 265 -7.72 27.74 19.78
CA SER A 265 -9.10 27.30 20.02
C SER A 265 -10.13 27.94 19.10
N TRP A 266 -9.71 28.90 18.27
CA TRP A 266 -10.61 29.64 17.38
C TRP A 266 -11.52 28.71 16.60
N ASN A 267 -12.83 29.00 16.66
CA ASN A 267 -13.89 28.27 15.97
C ASN A 267 -13.85 26.75 16.22
N ASP A 268 -13.81 26.34 17.50
CA ASP A 268 -13.71 24.95 17.94
C ASP A 268 -12.54 24.20 17.27
N ASP A 269 -11.34 24.81 17.34
CA ASP A 269 -10.12 24.34 16.66
C ASP A 269 -10.23 24.32 15.12
N GLY A 270 -11.04 25.19 14.53
CA GLY A 270 -11.38 25.20 13.11
C GLY A 270 -10.15 25.21 12.20
N ALA A 271 -9.15 26.06 12.49
CA ALA A 271 -7.93 26.12 11.69
C ALA A 271 -7.09 24.83 11.75
N ARG A 272 -7.06 24.15 12.91
CA ARG A 272 -6.38 22.86 13.06
C ARG A 272 -7.11 21.77 12.28
N LYS A 273 -8.44 21.69 12.41
CA LYS A 273 -9.27 20.74 11.65
C LYS A 273 -9.11 20.93 10.14
N GLN A 274 -9.08 22.18 9.69
CA GLN A 274 -8.88 22.50 8.28
C GLN A 274 -7.51 22.07 7.76
N LEU A 275 -6.43 22.28 8.53
CA LEU A 275 -5.10 21.76 8.18
C LEU A 275 -5.11 20.23 8.03
N LEU A 276 -5.79 19.52 8.93
CA LEU A 276 -5.90 18.06 8.85
C LEU A 276 -6.67 17.60 7.61
N GLN A 277 -7.77 18.29 7.26
CA GLN A 277 -8.53 18.02 6.04
C GLN A 277 -7.68 18.25 4.77
N LEU A 278 -6.90 19.34 4.72
CA LEU A 278 -5.95 19.59 3.63
C LEU A 278 -4.93 18.44 3.51
N PHE A 279 -4.38 17.98 4.63
CA PHE A 279 -3.39 16.90 4.65
C PHE A 279 -3.97 15.54 4.26
N GLU A 280 -5.24 15.29 4.58
CA GLU A 280 -5.96 14.09 4.15
C GLU A 280 -6.19 14.13 2.64
N ALA A 281 -6.65 15.27 2.11
CA ALA A 281 -6.91 15.45 0.68
C ALA A 281 -5.65 15.34 -0.19
N TRP A 282 -4.51 15.87 0.26
CA TRP A 282 -3.23 15.75 -0.46
C TRP A 282 -2.55 14.40 -0.24
N GLY A 283 -2.92 13.68 0.83
CA GLY A 283 -2.33 12.40 1.20
C GLY A 283 -1.09 12.52 2.09
N PRO A 284 -0.69 11.42 2.76
CA PRO A 284 0.32 11.41 3.81
C PRO A 284 1.76 11.61 3.31
N MET A 285 2.03 11.25 2.06
CA MET A 285 3.36 11.33 1.44
C MET A 285 3.58 12.65 0.68
N ASP A 286 2.56 13.50 0.57
CA ASP A 286 2.68 14.80 -0.07
C ASP A 286 3.71 15.68 0.67
N PRO A 287 4.65 16.35 -0.05
CA PRO A 287 5.67 17.17 0.58
C PRO A 287 5.12 18.33 1.44
N MET A 288 3.99 18.92 1.04
CA MET A 288 3.33 19.99 1.79
C MET A 288 2.59 19.45 3.01
N THR A 289 1.97 18.27 2.92
CA THR A 289 1.45 17.54 4.10
C THR A 289 2.55 17.30 5.13
N ILE A 290 3.68 16.74 4.73
CA ILE A 290 4.81 16.45 5.65
C ILE A 290 5.30 17.73 6.32
N ARG A 291 5.52 18.79 5.52
CA ARG A 291 5.99 20.09 6.03
C ARG A 291 4.97 20.76 6.95
N GLY A 292 3.69 20.73 6.59
CA GLY A 292 2.58 21.32 7.34
C GLY A 292 2.37 20.63 8.68
N ARG A 293 2.35 19.28 8.70
CA ARG A 293 2.25 18.48 9.93
C ARG A 293 3.39 18.80 10.91
N ARG A 294 4.62 18.94 10.41
CA ARG A 294 5.76 19.34 11.24
C ARG A 294 5.56 20.73 11.86
N LYS A 295 5.17 21.74 11.07
CA LYS A 295 4.89 23.10 11.56
C LYS A 295 3.79 23.11 12.63
N LEU A 296 2.69 22.41 12.38
CA LEU A 296 1.57 22.30 13.32
C LEU A 296 2.00 21.62 14.62
N SER A 297 2.73 20.50 14.54
CA SER A 297 3.24 19.79 15.70
C SER A 297 4.13 20.68 16.58
N THR A 298 5.05 21.45 15.98
CA THR A 298 5.90 22.37 16.74
C THR A 298 5.07 23.40 17.52
N LEU A 299 3.99 23.91 16.94
CA LEU A 299 3.12 24.88 17.62
C LEU A 299 2.22 24.29 18.69
N MET A 300 1.88 23.00 18.62
CA MET A 300 1.03 22.33 19.62
C MET A 300 1.79 21.92 20.87
N PHE A 301 3.08 21.64 20.73
CA PHE A 301 3.93 21.16 21.82
C PHE A 301 5.00 22.16 22.27
N SER A 302 4.94 23.39 21.76
CA SER A 302 5.68 24.56 22.27
C SER A 302 4.92 25.29 23.36
#